data_AF-A0A2V8BZ87-F1
#
_entry.id   AF-A0A2V8BZ87-F1
#
_cell.length_a   1.000
_cell.length_b   1.000
_cell.length_c   1.000
_cell.angle_alpha   90.00
_cell.angle_beta   90.00
_cell.angle_gamma   90.00
#
_symmetry.space_group_name_H-M   'P 1'
#
loop_
_entity.id
_entity.type
_entity.pdbx_description
1 polymer ?
#
loop_
_entity_poly.entity_id
_entity_poly.type
_entity_poly.pdbx_seq_one_letter_code
_entity_poly.pdbx_strand_id
1 'polypeptide(L)'
;MFITKKHLSRRTVLRGMGATVAMPFLDAMVPAQTVLRKTAAQPRTRLACIEMVHGCAGSTQDGIDKHYWMPTSGGADFDFTMILKPLEPFRDYLTVVTHTDLPPAEAWSAAEEGAAHFRSSAVFLTAAHPKQTEASDVLAGTSIDQIYAQQCGQDTPLPSLQLGIENVDAAGACGFNYACVYSGPISWSSPTTPMPLTIDPRMAFENLFGDGGSPGERAARQKANRSILDGIMRELGVLQKDLGTRDRHRLDTYLESVREIERRIQKIEQHNASGLHREL
;
A
#
# COMPACT_ATOMS: atom_id res chain seq x y z
N MET A 1 -16.29 6.80 -42.10
CA MET A 1 -16.08 6.55 -40.65
C MET A 1 -16.68 7.71 -39.88
N PHE A 2 -17.77 7.49 -39.15
CA PHE A 2 -18.40 8.53 -38.32
C PHE A 2 -17.73 8.56 -36.94
N ILE A 3 -17.07 9.67 -36.60
CA ILE A 3 -16.46 9.87 -35.28
C ILE A 3 -17.44 10.72 -34.45
N THR A 4 -18.07 10.11 -33.46
CA THR A 4 -19.17 10.73 -32.68
C THR A 4 -18.70 11.81 -31.70
N LYS A 5 -17.39 11.97 -31.47
CA LYS A 5 -16.75 12.90 -30.51
C LYS A 5 -17.34 12.88 -29.07
N LYS A 6 -18.21 11.92 -28.74
CA LYS A 6 -18.76 11.73 -27.40
C LYS A 6 -17.63 11.25 -26.48
N HIS A 7 -17.42 11.95 -25.38
CA HIS A 7 -16.51 11.55 -24.31
C HIS A 7 -17.23 11.75 -22.97
N LEU A 8 -17.12 10.78 -22.08
CA LEU A 8 -17.64 10.90 -20.73
C LEU A 8 -16.59 11.62 -19.88
N SER A 9 -16.95 12.77 -19.31
CA SER A 9 -16.05 13.44 -18.37
C SER A 9 -15.98 12.63 -17.06
N ARG A 10 -14.78 12.39 -16.54
CA ARG A 10 -14.59 11.69 -15.25
C ARG A 10 -15.39 12.35 -14.12
N ARG A 11 -15.54 13.67 -14.16
CA ARG A 11 -16.36 14.44 -13.21
C ARG A 11 -17.85 14.15 -13.33
N THR A 12 -18.38 14.00 -14.55
CA THR A 12 -19.80 13.63 -14.78
C THR A 12 -20.09 12.25 -14.22
N VAL A 13 -19.17 11.31 -14.40
CA VAL A 13 -19.34 9.94 -13.92
C VAL A 13 -19.22 9.87 -12.39
N LEU A 14 -18.20 10.52 -11.80
CA LEU A 14 -18.04 10.57 -10.33
C LEU A 14 -19.17 11.33 -9.63
N ARG A 15 -19.81 12.31 -10.27
CA ARG A 15 -21.02 12.98 -9.74
C ARG A 15 -22.26 12.10 -9.80
N GLY A 16 -22.31 11.15 -10.75
CA GLY A 16 -23.45 10.25 -10.94
C GLY A 16 -23.43 9.02 -10.04
N MET A 17 -22.27 8.61 -9.53
CA MET A 17 -22.08 7.36 -8.76
C MET A 17 -21.92 7.55 -7.25
N GLY A 18 -21.98 8.79 -6.75
CA GLY A 18 -21.49 9.12 -5.41
C GLY A 18 -19.97 8.95 -5.31
N ALA A 19 -19.35 9.55 -4.30
CA ALA A 19 -17.89 9.56 -4.13
C ALA A 19 -17.36 8.24 -3.52
N THR A 20 -17.97 7.11 -3.85
CA THR A 20 -17.89 5.85 -3.09
C THR A 20 -16.89 4.85 -3.66
N VAL A 21 -16.63 4.84 -4.97
CA VAL A 21 -15.65 3.91 -5.56
C VAL A 21 -14.76 4.62 -6.57
N ALA A 22 -13.44 4.53 -6.37
CA ALA A 22 -12.47 4.95 -7.37
C ALA A 22 -12.66 4.11 -8.63
N MET A 23 -13.17 4.68 -9.72
CA MET A 23 -13.34 3.91 -10.95
C MET A 23 -12.03 3.74 -11.74
N PRO A 24 -11.84 2.59 -12.41
CA PRO A 24 -10.77 2.46 -13.38
C PRO A 24 -10.99 3.45 -14.51
N PHE A 25 -9.90 3.95 -15.10
CA PHE A 25 -10.01 4.80 -16.26
C PHE A 25 -10.56 3.98 -17.46
N LEU A 26 -11.65 4.46 -18.06
CA LEU A 26 -12.35 3.81 -19.17
C LEU A 26 -11.96 4.47 -20.49
N ASP A 27 -11.82 3.70 -21.57
CA ASP A 27 -11.49 4.19 -22.90
C ASP A 27 -12.54 5.22 -23.39
N ALA A 28 -13.81 5.10 -22.97
CA ALA A 28 -14.90 6.05 -23.18
C ALA A 28 -14.67 7.44 -22.55
N MET A 29 -13.67 7.57 -21.68
CA MET A 29 -13.22 8.85 -21.09
C MET A 29 -12.07 9.50 -21.89
N VAL A 30 -11.54 8.84 -22.93
CA VAL A 30 -10.54 9.42 -23.84
C VAL A 30 -11.26 10.11 -25.01
N PRO A 31 -11.06 11.42 -25.23
CA PRO A 31 -11.55 12.06 -26.45
C PRO A 31 -10.91 11.42 -27.68
N ALA A 32 -11.72 11.07 -28.68
CA ALA A 32 -11.27 10.39 -29.89
C ALA A 32 -10.02 11.06 -30.51
N GLN A 33 -9.03 10.24 -30.91
CA GLN A 33 -7.74 10.67 -31.48
C GLN A 33 -6.79 11.44 -30.54
N THR A 34 -7.03 11.43 -29.23
CA THR A 34 -6.08 12.00 -28.26
C THR A 34 -5.04 10.96 -27.82
N VAL A 35 -3.76 11.32 -27.87
CA VAL A 35 -2.67 10.47 -27.37
C VAL A 35 -2.85 10.24 -25.87
N LEU A 36 -2.87 8.97 -25.43
CA LEU A 36 -3.16 8.56 -24.06
C LEU A 36 -2.30 9.29 -23.00
N ARG A 37 -1.02 9.55 -23.31
CA ARG A 37 -0.06 10.33 -22.48
C ARG A 37 -0.45 11.79 -22.26
N LYS A 38 -1.33 12.36 -23.10
CA LYS A 38 -1.84 13.75 -22.98
C LYS A 38 -3.21 13.81 -22.29
N THR A 39 -3.65 12.73 -21.67
CA THR A 39 -4.97 12.65 -21.05
C THR A 39 -4.85 12.29 -19.57
N ALA A 40 -5.93 12.54 -18.82
CA ALA A 40 -6.04 12.07 -17.44
C ALA A 40 -6.02 10.53 -17.30
N ALA A 41 -5.99 9.80 -18.43
CA ALA A 41 -5.84 8.34 -18.50
C ALA A 41 -4.40 7.85 -18.31
N GLN A 42 -3.41 8.75 -18.34
CA GLN A 42 -2.01 8.34 -18.29
C GLN A 42 -1.77 7.49 -17.04
N PRO A 43 -1.34 6.21 -17.19
CA PRO A 43 -0.99 5.37 -16.06
C PRO A 43 0.09 6.09 -15.26
N ARG A 44 -0.17 6.26 -13.97
CA ARG A 44 0.80 6.83 -13.05
C ARG A 44 1.39 5.70 -12.24
N THR A 45 2.71 5.57 -12.28
CA THR A 45 3.43 4.68 -11.37
C THR A 45 3.11 5.08 -9.93
N ARG A 46 2.84 4.09 -9.09
CA ARG A 46 2.64 4.25 -7.65
C ARG A 46 3.87 3.69 -6.95
N LEU A 47 4.30 4.35 -5.88
CA LEU A 47 5.32 3.80 -5.00
C LEU A 47 4.63 2.87 -4.00
N ALA A 48 5.16 1.66 -3.87
CA ALA A 48 4.82 0.73 -2.81
C ALA A 48 6.13 0.32 -2.12
N CYS A 49 6.17 0.48 -0.81
CA CYS A 49 7.28 0.06 0.03
C CYS A 49 6.81 -1.12 0.87
N ILE A 50 7.54 -2.23 0.83
CA ILE A 50 7.19 -3.46 1.56
C ILE A 50 8.40 -3.84 2.40
N GLU A 51 8.20 -3.95 3.70
CA GLU A 51 9.20 -4.44 4.65
C GLU A 51 8.96 -5.93 4.95
N MET A 52 10.04 -6.68 5.13
CA MET A 52 10.03 -8.06 5.61
C MET A 52 10.55 -8.10 7.06
N VAL A 53 9.65 -7.91 8.02
CA VAL A 53 9.97 -7.61 9.44
C VAL A 53 10.64 -8.75 10.22
N HIS A 54 10.41 -10.02 9.88
CA HIS A 54 10.98 -11.19 10.59
C HIS A 54 12.27 -11.71 9.96
N GLY A 55 12.95 -10.86 9.19
CA GLY A 55 14.13 -11.23 8.41
C GLY A 55 13.80 -12.06 7.18
N CYS A 56 14.82 -12.27 6.35
CA CYS A 56 14.72 -13.13 5.18
C CYS A 56 15.94 -14.05 5.10
N ALA A 57 15.83 -15.15 4.35
CA ALA A 57 16.94 -16.09 4.17
C ALA A 57 18.22 -15.41 3.63
N GLY A 58 18.09 -14.31 2.88
CA GLY A 58 19.22 -13.52 2.38
C GLY A 58 20.02 -12.78 3.46
N SER A 59 19.42 -12.52 4.62
CA SER A 59 20.07 -11.80 5.72
C SER A 59 20.99 -12.71 6.57
N THR A 60 21.16 -13.97 6.17
CA THR A 60 22.06 -14.94 6.82
C THR A 60 23.40 -15.01 6.10
N GLN A 61 24.45 -15.50 6.76
CA GLN A 61 25.75 -15.73 6.11
C GLN A 61 25.62 -16.62 4.86
N ASP A 62 24.84 -17.71 4.95
CA ASP A 62 24.58 -18.60 3.82
C ASP A 62 23.86 -17.88 2.67
N GLY A 63 22.91 -17.00 2.99
CA GLY A 63 22.17 -16.22 2.01
C GLY A 63 23.02 -15.16 1.30
N ILE A 64 23.98 -14.56 2.02
CA ILE A 64 24.97 -13.63 1.46
C ILE A 64 25.92 -14.40 0.53
N ASP A 65 26.53 -15.49 1.02
CA ASP A 65 27.51 -16.29 0.27
C ASP A 65 26.93 -16.92 -1.00
N LYS A 66 25.64 -17.29 -0.97
CA LYS A 66 24.91 -17.88 -2.11
C LYS A 66 24.05 -16.88 -2.88
N HIS A 67 24.14 -15.59 -2.55
CA HIS A 67 23.45 -14.51 -3.27
C HIS A 67 21.93 -14.70 -3.39
N TYR A 68 21.25 -15.11 -2.33
CA TYR A 68 19.82 -15.44 -2.39
C TYR A 68 18.94 -14.29 -2.89
N TRP A 69 19.21 -13.05 -2.49
CA TRP A 69 18.41 -11.86 -2.83
C TRP A 69 19.09 -10.85 -3.75
N MET A 70 20.32 -11.13 -4.18
CA MET A 70 21.10 -10.22 -5.02
C MET A 70 21.66 -10.98 -6.22
N PRO A 71 21.74 -10.36 -7.41
CA PRO A 71 22.49 -10.95 -8.50
C PRO A 71 23.99 -11.00 -8.17
N THR A 72 24.70 -11.95 -8.78
CA THR A 72 26.16 -12.09 -8.66
C THR A 72 26.92 -11.12 -9.56
N SER A 73 26.25 -10.55 -10.56
CA SER A 73 26.81 -9.63 -11.54
C SER A 73 25.86 -8.44 -11.77
N GLY A 74 26.45 -7.30 -12.14
CA GLY A 74 25.69 -6.11 -12.52
C GLY A 74 25.36 -6.07 -14.01
N GLY A 75 24.46 -5.16 -14.39
CA GLY A 75 24.04 -4.96 -15.78
C GLY A 75 22.63 -5.49 -16.05
N ALA A 76 22.09 -5.23 -17.25
CA ALA A 76 20.73 -5.64 -17.62
C ALA A 76 20.58 -7.18 -17.74
N ASP A 77 21.67 -7.86 -18.04
CA ASP A 77 21.73 -9.31 -18.27
C ASP A 77 22.17 -10.09 -17.02
N PHE A 78 21.85 -9.58 -15.82
CA PHE A 78 22.17 -10.28 -14.58
C PHE A 78 21.46 -11.65 -14.48
N ASP A 79 22.09 -12.58 -13.77
CA ASP A 79 21.53 -13.89 -13.50
C ASP A 79 20.52 -13.86 -12.35
N PHE A 80 19.35 -14.47 -12.56
CA PHE A 80 18.35 -14.65 -11.52
C PHE A 80 18.77 -15.76 -10.56
N THR A 81 18.99 -15.40 -9.29
CA THR A 81 19.28 -16.35 -8.21
C THR A 81 18.01 -17.05 -7.72
N MET A 82 18.15 -18.04 -6.83
CA MET A 82 17.04 -18.93 -6.43
C MET A 82 15.77 -18.17 -6.04
N ILE A 83 15.87 -17.14 -5.19
CA ILE A 83 14.69 -16.39 -4.72
C ILE A 83 14.17 -15.42 -5.77
N LEU A 84 15.06 -14.87 -6.61
CA LEU A 84 14.67 -13.94 -7.67
C LEU A 84 14.12 -14.65 -8.91
N LYS A 85 14.32 -15.96 -9.07
CA LYS A 85 13.92 -16.74 -10.27
C LYS A 85 12.47 -16.55 -10.70
N PRO A 86 11.46 -16.50 -9.80
CA PRO A 86 10.07 -16.24 -10.20
C PRO A 86 9.83 -14.87 -10.84
N LEU A 87 10.76 -13.91 -10.66
CA LEU A 87 10.68 -12.58 -11.24
C LEU A 87 11.25 -12.49 -12.66
N GLU A 88 11.86 -13.56 -13.18
CA GLU A 88 12.46 -13.61 -14.52
C GLU A 88 11.53 -13.16 -15.67
N PRO A 89 10.23 -13.51 -15.68
CA PRO A 89 9.29 -13.01 -16.70
C PRO A 89 9.12 -11.48 -16.71
N PHE A 90 9.59 -10.78 -15.67
CA PHE A 90 9.47 -9.33 -15.50
C PHE A 90 10.81 -8.60 -15.65
N ARG A 91 11.86 -9.24 -16.21
CA ARG A 91 13.21 -8.66 -16.36
C ARG A 91 13.21 -7.22 -16.86
N ASP A 92 12.44 -6.92 -17.90
CA ASP A 92 12.37 -5.57 -18.52
C ASP A 92 11.80 -4.49 -17.58
N TYR A 93 11.16 -4.89 -16.50
CA TYR A 93 10.56 -4.01 -15.48
C TYR A 93 11.24 -4.15 -14.11
N LEU A 94 12.29 -4.95 -14.01
CA LEU A 94 12.96 -5.24 -12.76
C LEU A 94 14.31 -4.52 -12.70
N THR A 95 14.55 -3.86 -11.58
CA THR A 95 15.87 -3.33 -11.22
C THR A 95 16.19 -3.81 -9.82
N VAL A 96 17.29 -4.55 -9.68
CA VAL A 96 17.80 -4.95 -8.37
C VAL A 96 18.91 -3.98 -7.99
N VAL A 97 18.74 -3.30 -6.87
CA VAL A 97 19.76 -2.40 -6.30
C VAL A 97 20.45 -3.17 -5.18
N THR A 98 21.73 -3.44 -5.34
CA THR A 98 22.55 -4.12 -4.32
C THR A 98 23.30 -3.10 -3.47
N HIS A 99 23.95 -3.56 -2.40
CA HIS A 99 24.71 -2.71 -1.46
C HIS A 99 23.86 -1.62 -0.81
N THR A 100 22.62 -1.97 -0.45
CA THR A 100 21.66 -1.10 0.23
C THR A 100 21.66 -1.31 1.75
N ASP A 101 22.80 -1.72 2.31
CA ASP A 101 22.95 -1.86 3.75
C ASP A 101 22.70 -0.52 4.43
N LEU A 102 22.07 -0.54 5.61
CA LEU A 102 21.71 0.66 6.35
C LEU A 102 22.52 0.72 7.67
N PRO A 103 23.77 1.23 7.64
CA PRO A 103 24.59 1.44 8.85
C PRO A 103 23.87 2.17 9.99
N PRO A 104 22.90 3.08 9.74
CA PRO A 104 22.11 3.67 10.82
C PRO A 104 21.24 2.70 11.64
N ALA A 105 21.01 1.46 11.19
CA ALA A 105 20.33 0.43 11.98
C ALA A 105 21.25 -0.25 13.00
N GLU A 106 22.57 -0.22 12.74
CA GLU A 106 23.59 -0.78 13.62
C GLU A 106 23.69 -0.03 14.95
N ALA A 107 24.26 -0.70 15.95
CA ALA A 107 24.54 -0.08 17.23
C ALA A 107 25.69 0.94 17.11
N TRP A 108 25.48 2.16 17.59
CA TRP A 108 26.53 3.18 17.67
C TRP A 108 27.20 3.23 19.05
N SER A 109 26.63 2.53 20.03
CA SER A 109 27.17 2.40 21.38
C SER A 109 26.90 1.01 21.97
N ALA A 110 27.63 0.63 23.02
CA ALA A 110 27.41 -0.66 23.70
C ALA A 110 25.99 -0.79 24.30
N ALA A 111 25.36 0.34 24.65
CA ALA A 111 23.99 0.35 25.18
C ALA A 111 22.92 0.01 24.12
N GLU A 112 23.30 0.02 22.84
CA GLU A 112 22.43 -0.19 21.69
C GLU A 112 22.58 -1.58 21.06
N GLU A 113 23.55 -2.35 21.56
CA GLU A 113 23.87 -3.68 21.07
C GLU A 113 22.68 -4.63 21.27
N GLY A 114 22.32 -5.38 20.23
CA GLY A 114 21.13 -6.25 20.22
C GLY A 114 19.82 -5.55 19.85
N ALA A 115 19.78 -4.20 19.77
CA ALA A 115 18.56 -3.48 19.46
C ALA A 115 18.28 -3.28 17.96
N ALA A 116 19.11 -3.85 17.07
CA ALA A 116 18.96 -3.69 15.62
C ALA A 116 17.55 -4.08 15.13
N HIS A 117 16.97 -5.14 15.71
CA HIS A 117 15.60 -5.56 15.44
C HIS A 117 14.58 -4.43 15.72
N PHE A 118 14.73 -3.71 16.84
CA PHE A 118 13.80 -2.66 17.27
C PHE A 118 13.94 -1.34 16.51
N ARG A 119 15.07 -1.12 15.81
CA ARG A 119 15.31 0.09 15.02
C ARG A 119 15.07 -0.11 13.52
N SER A 120 15.21 -1.34 13.04
CA SER A 120 15.25 -1.67 11.61
C SER A 120 14.07 -1.08 10.81
N SER A 121 12.85 -1.18 11.33
CA SER A 121 11.65 -0.65 10.67
C SER A 121 11.66 0.87 10.52
N ALA A 122 12.05 1.61 11.56
CA ALA A 122 12.22 3.05 11.46
C ALA A 122 13.33 3.43 10.47
N VAL A 123 14.42 2.66 10.39
CA VAL A 123 15.57 2.94 9.51
C VAL A 123 15.26 2.62 8.05
N PHE A 124 14.45 1.60 7.76
CA PHE A 124 14.22 1.06 6.41
C PHE A 124 13.94 2.14 5.36
N LEU A 125 13.04 3.08 5.64
CA LEU A 125 12.67 4.15 4.70
C LEU A 125 13.22 5.53 5.07
N THR A 126 13.78 5.70 6.26
CA THR A 126 14.35 6.99 6.70
C THR A 126 15.86 7.08 6.48
N ALA A 127 16.55 5.93 6.45
CA ALA A 127 18.01 5.82 6.49
C ALA A 127 18.65 6.69 7.60
N ALA A 128 17.92 6.91 8.70
CA ALA A 128 18.36 7.74 9.82
C ALA A 128 18.48 6.88 11.07
N HIS A 129 19.49 7.18 11.90
CA HIS A 129 19.70 6.43 13.14
C HIS A 129 18.71 6.91 14.20
N PRO A 130 17.81 6.02 14.69
CA PRO A 130 16.85 6.38 15.71
C PRO A 130 17.55 6.81 16.99
N LYS A 131 17.15 7.93 17.57
CA LYS A 131 17.60 8.35 18.90
C LYS A 131 17.16 7.30 19.92
N GLN A 132 18.11 6.78 20.70
CA GLN A 132 17.82 5.94 21.85
C GLN A 132 17.08 6.76 22.91
N THR A 133 15.79 6.46 23.08
CA THR A 133 14.90 7.07 24.06
C THR A 133 13.71 6.16 24.29
N GLU A 134 13.19 6.13 25.51
CA GLU A 134 11.93 5.49 25.88
C GLU A 134 10.78 6.51 26.00
N ALA A 135 11.09 7.79 25.81
CA ALA A 135 10.16 8.91 25.97
C ALA A 135 9.57 9.36 24.62
N SER A 136 8.75 10.40 24.66
CA SER A 136 8.07 10.96 23.48
C SER A 136 8.98 11.78 22.56
N ASP A 137 10.23 12.01 22.94
CA ASP A 137 11.23 12.80 22.19
C ASP A 137 11.95 11.96 21.12
N VAL A 138 11.16 11.16 20.41
CA VAL A 138 11.60 10.27 19.34
C VAL A 138 12.14 11.06 18.15
N LEU A 139 13.20 10.55 17.54
CA LEU A 139 13.88 11.18 16.41
C LEU A 139 14.45 10.09 15.49
N ALA A 140 14.06 10.13 14.23
CA ALA A 140 14.65 9.35 13.15
C ALA A 140 14.87 10.28 11.94
N GLY A 141 14.05 10.17 10.90
CA GLY A 141 14.08 11.02 9.72
C GLY A 141 12.74 11.03 8.99
N THR A 142 12.58 11.94 8.02
CA THR A 142 11.43 11.86 7.10
C THR A 142 11.67 10.71 6.12
N SER A 143 10.69 9.81 5.98
CA SER A 143 10.85 8.62 5.15
C SER A 143 10.64 8.92 3.66
N ILE A 144 11.29 8.14 2.79
CA ILE A 144 11.26 8.34 1.33
C ILE A 144 9.86 8.23 0.73
N ASP A 145 9.01 7.35 1.26
CA ASP A 145 7.60 7.23 0.86
C ASP A 145 6.80 8.49 1.18
N GLN A 146 7.11 9.17 2.30
CA GLN A 146 6.46 10.43 2.66
C GLN A 146 6.98 11.61 1.84
N ILE A 147 8.27 11.63 1.52
CA ILE A 147 8.83 12.58 0.54
C ILE A 147 8.12 12.42 -0.82
N TYR A 148 7.94 11.18 -1.27
CA TYR A 148 7.18 10.88 -2.48
C TYR A 148 5.71 11.32 -2.37
N ALA A 149 5.03 11.03 -1.27
CA ALA A 149 3.63 11.39 -1.08
C ALA A 149 3.41 12.91 -1.07
N GLN A 150 4.33 13.68 -0.49
CA GLN A 150 4.29 15.15 -0.50
C GLN A 150 4.36 15.72 -1.93
N GLN A 151 5.15 15.10 -2.82
CA GLN A 151 5.33 15.57 -4.19
C GLN A 151 4.30 15.01 -5.18
N CYS A 152 3.95 13.74 -5.03
CA CYS A 152 3.20 12.97 -6.04
C CYS A 152 1.81 12.49 -5.56
N GLY A 153 1.51 12.60 -4.26
CA GLY A 153 0.26 12.13 -3.65
C GLY A 153 -0.88 13.15 -3.62
N GLN A 154 -0.65 14.38 -4.11
CA GLN A 154 -1.62 15.48 -3.99
C GLN A 154 -2.85 15.35 -4.90
N ASP A 155 -2.80 14.45 -5.88
CA ASP A 155 -3.90 14.19 -6.82
C ASP A 155 -4.85 13.07 -6.35
N THR A 156 -4.63 12.52 -5.16
CA THR A 156 -5.49 11.50 -4.54
C THR A 156 -6.02 11.98 -3.19
N PRO A 157 -7.27 11.63 -2.80
CA PRO A 157 -7.81 12.00 -1.49
C PRO A 157 -6.98 11.48 -0.31
N LEU A 158 -6.33 10.34 -0.50
CA LEU A 158 -5.32 9.78 0.39
C LEU A 158 -3.95 9.92 -0.27
N PRO A 159 -3.06 10.79 0.23
CA PRO A 159 -1.72 10.96 -0.34
C PRO A 159 -0.81 9.75 -0.14
N SER A 160 -1.04 8.99 0.95
CA SER A 160 -0.37 7.72 1.24
C SER A 160 -1.28 6.82 2.08
N LEU A 161 -0.96 5.53 2.15
CA LEU A 161 -1.67 4.54 2.93
C LEU A 161 -0.65 3.64 3.65
N GLN A 162 -0.69 3.66 4.98
CA GLN A 162 0.17 2.85 5.84
C GLN A 162 -0.59 1.60 6.25
N LEU A 163 -0.11 0.43 5.84
CA LEU A 163 -0.75 -0.86 6.11
C LEU A 163 0.19 -1.74 6.95
N GLY A 164 -0.39 -2.48 7.89
CA GLY A 164 0.33 -3.45 8.72
C GLY A 164 -0.43 -4.76 8.82
N ILE A 165 0.26 -5.83 9.20
CA ILE A 165 -0.32 -7.16 9.44
C ILE A 165 -0.28 -7.57 10.91
N GLU A 166 0.53 -6.88 11.71
CA GLU A 166 0.73 -7.14 13.13
C GLU A 166 0.39 -5.89 13.94
N ASN A 167 -0.18 -6.09 15.11
CA ASN A 167 -0.35 -5.01 16.08
C ASN A 167 0.93 -4.86 16.88
N VAL A 168 1.66 -3.78 16.61
CA VAL A 168 2.80 -3.38 17.42
C VAL A 168 2.29 -2.25 18.31
N ASP A 169 2.15 -2.53 19.61
CA ASP A 169 1.79 -1.50 20.58
C ASP A 169 2.85 -0.39 20.53
N ALA A 170 2.47 0.78 19.97
CA ALA A 170 3.38 1.90 19.76
C ALA A 170 3.70 2.67 21.06
N ALA A 171 3.15 2.23 22.19
CA ALA A 171 3.27 2.91 23.49
C ALA A 171 4.22 2.17 24.42
N GLY A 172 5.11 2.94 25.06
CA GLY A 172 6.03 2.43 26.08
C GLY A 172 7.44 2.14 25.55
N ALA A 173 8.22 1.52 26.44
CA ALA A 173 9.57 1.09 26.15
C ALA A 173 9.56 -0.32 25.56
N CYS A 174 10.23 -0.45 24.43
CA CYS A 174 10.63 -1.73 23.88
C CYS A 174 12.05 -2.05 24.35
N GLY A 175 12.62 -3.17 23.88
CA GLY A 175 13.94 -3.59 24.31
C GLY A 175 15.02 -2.52 24.11
N PHE A 176 16.04 -2.56 24.97
CA PHE A 176 17.28 -1.79 24.80
C PHE A 176 17.11 -0.25 24.82
N ASN A 177 16.22 0.26 25.68
CA ASN A 177 15.97 1.69 25.88
C ASN A 177 15.45 2.43 24.62
N TYR A 178 14.74 1.73 23.75
CA TYR A 178 14.08 2.30 22.58
C TYR A 178 12.56 2.33 22.76
N ALA A 179 11.92 3.41 22.31
CA ALA A 179 10.49 3.53 22.24
C ALA A 179 9.92 2.50 21.25
N CYS A 180 8.80 1.87 21.59
CA CYS A 180 8.17 0.87 20.72
C CYS A 180 7.71 1.40 19.36
N VAL A 181 7.61 2.72 19.21
CA VAL A 181 7.30 3.35 17.93
C VAL A 181 8.41 3.20 16.89
N TYR A 182 9.61 2.76 17.25
CA TYR A 182 10.67 2.48 16.27
C TYR A 182 10.55 1.10 15.60
N SER A 183 9.80 0.16 16.20
CA SER A 183 9.64 -1.22 15.72
C SER A 183 8.33 -1.49 14.98
N GLY A 184 7.44 -0.50 14.89
CA GLY A 184 6.13 -0.66 14.22
C GLY A 184 6.09 0.04 12.86
N PRO A 185 6.01 1.38 12.83
CA PRO A 185 5.85 2.16 11.60
C PRO A 185 7.15 2.32 10.80
N ILE A 186 7.09 1.99 9.50
CA ILE A 186 8.14 2.29 8.52
C ILE A 186 8.04 3.70 7.91
N SER A 187 6.87 4.32 8.01
CA SER A 187 6.58 5.64 7.41
C SER A 187 6.68 6.75 8.46
N TRP A 188 7.43 7.80 8.15
CA TRP A 188 7.67 8.96 9.01
C TRP A 188 7.45 10.25 8.22
N SER A 189 6.41 11.01 8.57
CA SER A 189 6.03 12.24 7.86
C SER A 189 6.96 13.42 8.15
N SER A 190 7.66 13.35 9.29
CA SER A 190 8.73 14.25 9.70
C SER A 190 9.76 13.46 10.55
N PRO A 191 10.94 14.03 10.86
CA PRO A 191 11.92 13.36 11.72
C PRO A 191 11.41 12.92 13.09
N THR A 192 10.31 13.50 13.57
CA THR A 192 9.73 13.22 14.89
C THR A 192 8.28 12.75 14.82
N THR A 193 7.78 12.39 13.63
CA THR A 193 6.36 12.05 13.44
C THR A 193 6.19 10.74 12.67
N PRO A 194 6.14 9.60 13.39
CA PRO A 194 5.80 8.31 12.80
C PRO A 194 4.33 8.28 12.37
N MET A 195 4.05 7.56 11.28
CA MET A 195 2.70 7.40 10.74
C MET A 195 2.09 6.06 11.20
N PRO A 196 0.90 6.06 11.81
CA PRO A 196 0.30 4.84 12.32
C PRO A 196 -0.08 3.88 11.18
N LEU A 197 0.07 2.58 11.44
CA LEU A 197 -0.34 1.53 10.50
C LEU A 197 -1.84 1.25 10.63
N THR A 198 -2.52 1.06 9.50
CA THR A 198 -3.86 0.49 9.46
C THR A 198 -3.75 -1.03 9.34
N ILE A 199 -4.09 -1.74 10.42
CA ILE A 199 -4.02 -3.21 10.49
C ILE A 199 -5.38 -3.84 10.19
N ASP A 200 -6.47 -3.12 10.50
CA ASP A 200 -7.81 -3.60 10.21
C ASP A 200 -8.12 -3.47 8.70
N PRO A 201 -8.28 -4.59 7.97
CA PRO A 201 -8.57 -4.56 6.55
C PRO A 201 -9.95 -3.92 6.26
N ARG A 202 -10.89 -3.95 7.20
CA ARG A 202 -12.17 -3.21 7.09
C ARG A 202 -11.90 -1.71 7.08
N MET A 203 -11.10 -1.20 8.02
CA MET A 203 -10.75 0.22 8.05
C MET A 203 -10.00 0.64 6.78
N ALA A 204 -9.05 -0.17 6.30
CA ALA A 204 -8.34 0.11 5.05
C ALA A 204 -9.29 0.16 3.84
N PHE A 205 -10.23 -0.79 3.75
CA PHE A 205 -11.25 -0.83 2.70
C PHE A 205 -12.17 0.39 2.75
N GLU A 206 -12.69 0.74 3.93
CA GLU A 206 -13.54 1.93 4.11
C GLU A 206 -12.78 3.25 3.88
N ASN A 207 -11.47 3.31 4.14
CA ASN A 207 -10.69 4.49 3.80
C ASN A 207 -10.57 4.67 2.27
N LEU A 208 -10.50 3.56 1.52
CA LEU A 208 -10.35 3.58 0.06
C LEU A 208 -11.69 3.68 -0.70
N PHE A 209 -12.75 3.06 -0.16
CA PHE A 209 -14.04 2.86 -0.82
C PHE A 209 -15.23 3.28 0.04
N GLY A 210 -15.00 3.76 1.26
CA GLY A 210 -16.06 4.25 2.11
C GLY A 210 -16.71 5.48 1.51
N ASP A 211 -18.04 5.51 1.59
CA ASP A 211 -18.81 6.71 1.33
C ASP A 211 -18.37 7.80 2.31
N GLY A 212 -18.16 9.03 1.83
CA GLY A 212 -17.78 10.19 2.65
C GLY A 212 -18.83 10.63 3.67
N GLY A 213 -19.68 9.71 4.12
CA GLY A 213 -20.67 9.89 5.17
C GLY A 213 -20.05 9.99 6.55
N SER A 214 -20.88 10.45 7.49
CA SER A 214 -20.51 10.62 8.89
C SER A 214 -20.05 9.29 9.52
N PRO A 215 -19.23 9.33 10.60
CA PRO A 215 -18.87 8.14 11.38
C PRO A 215 -20.09 7.27 11.77
N GLY A 216 -21.24 7.89 12.06
CA GLY A 216 -22.49 7.19 12.38
C GLY A 216 -23.08 6.42 11.20
N GLU A 217 -23.03 6.97 9.98
CA GLU A 217 -23.49 6.28 8.77
C GLU A 217 -22.58 5.13 8.35
N ARG A 218 -21.27 5.26 8.61
CA ARG A 218 -20.30 4.15 8.44
C ARG A 218 -20.58 3.03 9.43
N ALA A 219 -20.74 3.35 10.71
CA ALA A 219 -21.07 2.37 11.75
C ALA A 219 -22.43 1.67 11.51
N ALA A 220 -23.44 2.42 11.04
CA ALA A 220 -24.74 1.86 10.69
C ALA A 220 -24.66 0.90 9.49
N ARG A 221 -23.83 1.20 8.47
CA ARG A 221 -23.57 0.31 7.32
C ARG A 221 -22.82 -0.95 7.72
N GLN A 222 -21.77 -0.82 8.55
CA GLN A 222 -21.07 -1.96 9.14
C GLN A 222 -22.05 -2.87 9.88
N LYS A 223 -22.92 -2.30 10.72
CA LYS A 223 -23.93 -3.06 11.47
C LYS A 223 -24.99 -3.70 10.56
N ALA A 224 -25.26 -3.09 9.41
CA ALA A 224 -26.22 -3.61 8.42
C ALA A 224 -25.61 -4.64 7.46
N ASN A 225 -24.30 -4.90 7.50
CA ASN A 225 -23.58 -5.80 6.57
C ASN A 225 -23.91 -5.53 5.09
N ARG A 226 -24.22 -4.27 4.73
CA ARG A 226 -24.58 -3.91 3.36
C ARG A 226 -23.30 -3.65 2.57
N SER A 227 -23.17 -4.29 1.41
CA SER A 227 -22.02 -4.07 0.54
C SER A 227 -21.97 -2.62 0.08
N ILE A 228 -20.77 -2.03 0.04
CA ILE A 228 -20.58 -0.70 -0.56
C ILE A 228 -21.01 -0.70 -2.03
N LEU A 229 -20.79 -1.83 -2.73
CA LEU A 229 -21.18 -1.99 -4.13
C LEU A 229 -22.69 -2.03 -4.32
N ASP A 230 -23.45 -2.55 -3.34
CA ASP A 230 -24.91 -2.57 -3.40
C ASP A 230 -25.50 -1.14 -3.41
N GLY A 231 -24.81 -0.19 -2.75
CA GLY A 231 -25.18 1.22 -2.74
C GLY A 231 -25.05 1.91 -4.11
N ILE A 232 -24.17 1.42 -4.98
CA ILE A 232 -23.87 2.05 -6.29
C ILE A 232 -24.34 1.25 -7.51
N MET A 233 -24.87 0.04 -7.32
CA MET A 233 -25.26 -0.82 -8.45
C MET A 233 -26.24 -0.15 -9.43
N ARG A 234 -27.15 0.69 -8.91
CA ARG A 234 -28.11 1.43 -9.74
C ARG A 234 -27.40 2.39 -10.70
N GLU A 235 -26.37 3.09 -10.21
CA GLU A 235 -25.64 4.12 -10.96
C GLU A 235 -24.64 3.46 -11.93
N LEU A 236 -24.05 2.34 -11.52
CA LEU A 236 -23.27 1.45 -12.39
C LEU A 236 -24.10 0.91 -13.57
N GLY A 237 -25.34 0.49 -13.32
CA GLY A 237 -26.22 -0.04 -14.37
C GLY A 237 -26.61 1.02 -15.42
N VAL A 238 -26.69 2.29 -15.03
CA VAL A 238 -26.87 3.39 -15.98
C VAL A 238 -25.59 3.61 -16.79
N LEU A 239 -24.43 3.66 -16.13
CA LEU A 239 -23.14 3.86 -16.78
C LEU A 239 -22.82 2.75 -17.78
N GLN A 240 -23.04 1.47 -17.43
CA GLN A 240 -22.78 0.34 -18.30
C GLN A 240 -23.51 0.47 -19.66
N LYS A 241 -24.72 1.05 -19.69
CA LYS A 241 -25.46 1.25 -20.95
C LYS A 241 -24.72 2.13 -21.94
N ASP A 242 -23.98 3.13 -21.43
CA ASP A 242 -23.26 4.11 -22.24
C ASP A 242 -21.81 3.69 -22.57
N LEU A 243 -21.30 2.61 -21.98
CA LEU A 243 -19.96 2.08 -22.23
C LEU A 243 -19.91 1.10 -23.40
N GLY A 244 -18.78 1.11 -24.12
CA GLY A 244 -18.46 0.07 -25.12
C GLY A 244 -18.06 -1.25 -24.47
N THR A 245 -18.09 -2.35 -25.23
CA THR A 245 -17.85 -3.72 -24.73
C THR A 245 -16.55 -3.88 -23.95
N ARG A 246 -15.46 -3.25 -24.41
CA ARG A 246 -14.15 -3.30 -23.74
C ARG A 246 -14.16 -2.65 -22.36
N ASP A 247 -14.82 -1.50 -22.25
CA ASP A 247 -14.91 -0.76 -20.99
C ASP A 247 -15.87 -1.42 -20.00
N ARG A 248 -16.97 -2.02 -20.50
CA ARG A 248 -17.84 -2.85 -19.66
C ARG A 248 -17.04 -3.99 -19.04
N HIS A 249 -16.27 -4.73 -19.85
CA HIS A 249 -15.46 -5.83 -19.33
C HIS A 249 -14.43 -5.37 -18.28
N ARG A 250 -13.71 -4.26 -18.54
CA ARG A 250 -12.76 -3.68 -17.57
C ARG A 250 -13.45 -3.27 -16.26
N LEU A 251 -14.62 -2.64 -16.36
CA LEU A 251 -15.41 -2.23 -15.21
C LEU A 251 -15.90 -3.44 -14.41
N ASP A 252 -16.42 -4.46 -15.09
CA ASP A 252 -16.92 -5.69 -14.46
C ASP A 252 -15.81 -6.44 -13.72
N THR A 253 -14.63 -6.59 -14.32
CA THR A 253 -13.46 -7.20 -13.67
C THR A 253 -13.04 -6.43 -12.42
N TYR A 254 -13.04 -5.10 -12.49
CA TYR A 254 -12.70 -4.25 -11.36
C TYR A 254 -13.71 -4.39 -10.22
N LEU A 255 -15.01 -4.35 -10.52
CA LEU A 255 -16.07 -4.48 -9.53
C LEU A 255 -16.07 -5.86 -8.88
N GLU A 256 -15.84 -6.93 -9.64
CA GLU A 256 -15.71 -8.27 -9.05
C GLU A 256 -14.48 -8.37 -8.15
N SER A 257 -13.37 -7.73 -8.50
CA SER A 257 -12.17 -7.68 -7.64
C SER A 257 -12.46 -6.97 -6.31
N VAL A 258 -13.17 -5.83 -6.35
CA VAL A 258 -13.60 -5.12 -5.13
C VAL A 258 -14.55 -5.98 -4.29
N ARG A 259 -15.51 -6.65 -4.93
CA ARG A 259 -16.48 -7.54 -4.25
C ARG A 259 -15.80 -8.72 -3.59
N GLU A 260 -14.79 -9.30 -4.23
CA GLU A 260 -14.05 -10.43 -3.68
C GLU A 260 -13.20 -10.02 -2.48
N ILE A 261 -12.58 -8.83 -2.50
CA ILE A 261 -11.90 -8.27 -1.33
C ILE A 261 -12.90 -8.10 -0.17
N GLU A 262 -14.07 -7.52 -0.43
CA GLU A 262 -15.10 -7.32 0.59
C GLU A 262 -15.60 -8.65 1.18
N ARG A 263 -15.84 -9.67 0.34
CA ARG A 263 -16.22 -11.02 0.79
C ARG A 263 -15.14 -11.66 1.66
N ARG A 264 -13.86 -11.50 1.32
CA ARG A 264 -12.75 -12.01 2.13
C ARG A 264 -12.69 -11.34 3.49
N ILE A 265 -12.92 -10.02 3.56
CA ILE A 265 -13.03 -9.29 4.83
C ILE A 265 -14.19 -9.84 5.66
N GLN A 266 -15.38 -9.99 5.09
CA GLN A 266 -16.55 -10.54 5.78
C GLN A 266 -16.32 -11.96 6.33
N LYS A 267 -15.63 -12.82 5.56
CA LYS A 267 -15.27 -14.17 6.02
C LYS A 267 -14.31 -14.13 7.21
N ILE A 268 -13.32 -13.23 7.19
CA ILE A 268 -12.39 -13.03 8.31
C ILE A 268 -13.16 -12.52 9.55
N GLU A 269 -14.04 -11.53 9.38
CA GLU A 269 -14.89 -11.00 10.46
C GLU A 269 -15.76 -12.12 11.10
N GLN A 270 -16.42 -12.94 10.27
CA GLN A 270 -17.21 -14.09 10.73
C GLN A 270 -16.35 -15.15 11.44
N HIS A 271 -15.18 -15.46 10.89
CA HIS A 271 -14.25 -16.42 11.50
C HIS A 271 -13.77 -15.92 12.87
N ASN A 272 -13.34 -14.67 12.99
CA ASN A 272 -12.91 -14.08 14.26
C ASN A 272 -14.05 -14.04 15.29
N ALA A 273 -15.29 -13.77 14.86
CA ALA A 273 -16.46 -13.77 15.73
C ALA A 273 -16.89 -15.18 16.19
N SER A 274 -16.50 -16.24 15.46
CA SER A 274 -16.83 -17.63 15.81
C SER A 274 -16.06 -18.18 17.02
N GLY A 275 -15.03 -17.47 17.49
CA GLY A 275 -14.29 -17.83 18.71
C GLY A 275 -13.38 -19.06 18.57
N LEU A 276 -13.14 -19.57 17.36
CA LEU A 276 -12.14 -20.60 17.12
C LEU A 276 -10.75 -20.00 17.38
N HIS A 277 -10.13 -20.39 18.50
CA HIS A 277 -8.74 -20.04 18.79
C HIS A 277 -7.85 -20.53 17.63
N ARG A 278 -6.99 -19.64 17.12
CA ARG A 278 -5.85 -20.07 16.32
C ARG A 278 -4.96 -20.91 17.23
N GLU A 279 -4.84 -22.20 16.95
CA GLU A 279 -3.65 -22.94 17.37
C GLU A 279 -2.48 -22.32 16.59
N LEU A 280 -1.65 -21.54 17.30
CA LEU A 280 -0.39 -21.01 16.80
C LEU A 280 0.68 -22.10 16.90
#